data_AF-A0A6B2JJZ4-F1
#
_entry.id   AF-A0A6B2JJZ4-F1
#
_cell.length_a   1.000
_cell.length_b   1.000
_cell.length_c   1.000
_cell.angle_alpha   90.00
_cell.angle_beta   90.00
_cell.angle_gamma   90.00
#
_symmetry.space_group_name_H-M   'P 1'
#
loop_
_entity.id
_entity.type
_entity.pdbx_description
1 polymer ?
#
loop_
_entity_poly.entity_id
_entity_poly.type
_entity_poly.pdbx_seq_one_letter_code
_entity_poly.pdbx_strand_id
1 'polypeptide(L)' 'MAIQVEHELHKRRAGRNWGLLLILIAFVGVVFGLTVVKVTRLGDARAFENFDHVANPALERAAEEQELQEVTP' A
#
# COMPACT_ATOMS: atom_id res chain seq x y z
N MET A 1 -45.77 -6.35 -10.26
CA MET A 1 -45.88 -4.89 -10.01
C MET A 1 -45.08 -4.20 -11.10
N ALA A 2 -45.74 -3.56 -12.06
CA ALA A 2 -45.05 -2.95 -13.21
C ALA A 2 -45.53 -1.51 -13.36
N ILE A 3 -44.71 -0.58 -12.88
CA ILE A 3 -44.79 0.84 -13.22
C ILE A 3 -43.41 1.19 -13.76
N GLN A 4 -43.29 1.24 -15.09
CA GLN A 4 -42.09 1.70 -15.78
C GLN A 4 -42.38 3.11 -16.33
N VAL A 5 -42.53 4.07 -15.43
CA VAL A 5 -42.31 5.46 -15.78
C VAL A 5 -40.87 5.73 -15.39
N GLU A 6 -39.96 5.69 -16.36
CA GLU A 6 -38.60 6.23 -16.22
C GLU A 6 -38.74 7.69 -15.80
N HIS A 7 -38.76 7.93 -14.50
CA HIS A 7 -38.92 9.26 -13.95
C HIS A 7 -37.65 10.05 -14.24
N GLU A 8 -37.81 11.31 -14.68
CA GLU A 8 -36.75 12.32 -14.90
C GLU A 8 -35.62 12.26 -13.85
N LEU A 9 -35.98 11.97 -12.59
CA LEU A 9 -35.06 11.84 -11.47
C LEU A 9 -33.96 10.77 -11.68
N HIS A 10 -34.28 9.61 -12.26
CA HIS A 10 -33.29 8.54 -12.50
C HIS A 10 -32.27 8.98 -13.55
N LYS A 11 -32.71 9.69 -14.58
CA LYS A 11 -31.86 10.24 -15.64
C LYS A 11 -30.87 11.29 -15.10
N ARG A 12 -31.32 12.16 -14.18
CA ARG A 12 -30.44 13.14 -13.50
C ARG A 12 -29.46 12.48 -12.52
N ARG A 13 -29.89 11.47 -11.76
CA ARG A 13 -29.01 10.75 -10.82
C ARG A 13 -27.99 9.88 -11.55
N ALA A 14 -28.35 9.28 -12.69
CA ALA A 14 -27.46 8.45 -13.48
C ALA A 14 -26.17 9.20 -13.85
N GLY A 15 -26.28 10.44 -14.36
CA GLY A 15 -25.11 11.25 -14.72
C GLY A 15 -24.17 11.53 -13.54
N ARG A 16 -24.72 11.88 -12.37
CA ARG A 16 -23.90 12.16 -11.18
C ARG A 16 -23.29 10.89 -10.58
N ASN A 17 -24.01 9.77 -10.63
CA ASN A 17 -23.51 8.48 -10.16
C ASN A 17 -22.37 7.96 -11.04
N TRP A 18 -22.40 8.22 -12.35
CA TRP A 18 -21.29 7.91 -13.25
C TRP A 18 -20.01 8.68 -12.92
N GLY A 19 -20.14 9.99 -12.66
CA GLY A 19 -18.99 10.78 -12.19
C GLY A 19 -18.41 10.27 -10.88
N LEU A 20 -19.28 9.90 -9.93
CA LEU A 20 -18.86 9.29 -8.66
C LEU A 20 -18.19 7.93 -8.86
N LEU A 21 -18.71 7.08 -9.75
CA LEU A 21 -18.11 5.78 -10.07
C LEU A 21 -16.68 5.95 -10.59
N LEU A 22 -16.46 6.89 -11.51
CA LEU A 22 -15.13 7.19 -12.04
C LEU A 22 -14.16 7.63 -10.94
N ILE A 23 -14.59 8.52 -10.04
CA ILE A 23 -13.78 8.98 -8.92
C ILE A 23 -13.44 7.83 -7.97
N LEU A 24 -14.42 6.99 -7.64
CA LEU A 24 -14.20 5.84 -6.76
C LEU A 24 -13.21 4.83 -7.37
N ILE A 25 -13.33 4.53 -8.67
CA ILE A 25 -12.39 3.66 -9.38
C ILE A 25 -10.99 4.26 -9.37
N ALA A 26 -10.86 5.57 -9.66
CA ALA A 26 -9.57 6.25 -9.64
C ALA A 26 -8.93 6.22 -8.24
N PHE A 27 -9.71 6.49 -7.19
CA PHE A 27 -9.24 6.45 -5.81
C PHE A 27 -8.75 5.06 -5.40
N VAL A 28 -9.55 4.03 -5.68
CA VAL A 28 -9.17 2.64 -5.43
C VAL A 28 -7.93 2.26 -6.25
N GLY A 29 -7.84 2.70 -7.50
CA GLY A 29 -6.69 2.47 -8.38
C GLY A 29 -5.39 3.05 -7.82
N VAL A 30 -5.44 4.26 -7.26
CA VAL A 30 -4.26 4.90 -6.62
C VAL A 30 -3.82 4.10 -5.40
N VAL A 31 -4.74 3.80 -4.47
CA VAL A 31 -4.42 3.05 -3.25
C VAL A 31 -3.89 1.66 -3.59
N PHE A 32 -4.52 0.96 -4.52
CA PHE A 32 -4.11 -0.36 -4.95
C PHE A 32 -2.75 -0.31 -5.66
N GLY A 33 -2.52 0.63 -6.58
CA GLY A 33 -1.24 0.81 -7.25
C GLY A 33 -0.11 1.08 -6.27
N LEU A 34 -0.31 1.97 -5.30
CA LEU A 34 0.64 2.21 -4.22
C LEU A 34 0.88 0.96 -3.37
N THR A 35 -0.16 0.16 -3.11
CA THR A 35 -0.06 -1.09 -2.35
C THR A 35 0.77 -2.12 -3.11
N VAL A 36 0.56 -2.29 -4.41
CA VAL A 36 1.38 -3.19 -5.26
C VAL A 36 2.84 -2.76 -5.23
N VAL A 37 3.11 -1.46 -5.43
CA VAL A 37 4.48 -0.92 -5.36
C VAL A 37 5.09 -1.16 -3.97
N LYS A 38 4.32 -0.92 -2.91
CA LYS A 38 4.77 -1.13 -1.53
C LYS A 38 5.09 -2.60 -1.27
N VAL A 39 4.21 -3.53 -1.63
CA VAL A 39 4.44 -4.96 -1.36
C VAL A 39 5.58 -5.52 -2.21
N THR A 40 5.70 -5.09 -3.46
CA THR A 40 6.74 -5.61 -4.38
C THR A 40 8.12 -5.02 -4.15
N ARG A 41 8.22 -3.75 -3.71
CA ARG A 41 9.51 -3.06 -3.54
C ARG A 41 9.96 -3.00 -2.08
N LEU A 42 9.03 -2.96 -1.14
CA LEU A 42 9.28 -2.89 0.29
C LEU A 42 9.21 -4.31 0.91
N GLY A 43 9.74 -5.30 0.22
CA GLY A 43 9.81 -6.70 0.68
C GLY A 43 11.00 -6.99 1.60
N ASP A 44 11.93 -6.04 1.74
CA ASP A 44 13.03 -6.15 2.70
C ASP A 44 12.53 -5.73 4.09
N ALA A 45 12.33 -6.71 4.97
CA ALA A 45 11.91 -6.47 6.35
C ALA A 45 12.86 -5.50 7.08
N ARG A 46 14.14 -5.44 6.68
CA ARG A 46 15.15 -4.51 7.22
C ARG A 46 14.84 -3.06 6.90
N ALA A 47 14.10 -2.78 5.82
CA ALA A 47 13.66 -1.42 5.49
C ALA A 47 12.53 -0.91 6.43
N PHE A 48 11.91 -1.80 7.22
CA PHE A 48 10.94 -1.44 8.26
C PHE A 48 11.55 -1.42 9.66
N GLU A 49 12.81 -1.82 9.82
CA GLU A 49 13.57 -1.58 11.04
C GLU A 49 13.88 -0.09 11.09
N ASN A 50 12.95 0.70 11.62
CA ASN A 50 13.23 2.07 12.00
C ASN A 50 14.39 2.00 13.00
N PHE A 51 15.47 2.75 12.73
CA PHE A 51 16.54 2.97 13.68
C PHE A 51 15.97 3.73 14.87
N ASP A 52 15.38 2.97 15.79
CA ASP A 52 14.99 3.47 17.08
C ASP A 52 16.27 3.85 17.82
N HIS A 53 16.15 4.74 18.79
CA HIS A 53 17.28 5.20 19.61
C HIS A 53 17.79 4.10 20.56
N VAL A 54 17.17 2.93 20.53
CA VAL A 54 17.57 1.73 21.26
C VAL A 54 18.43 0.87 20.34
N ALA A 55 19.50 0.32 20.89
CA ALA A 55 20.37 -0.63 20.19
C ALA A 55 19.56 -1.77 19.58
N ASN A 56 19.87 -2.13 18.32
CA ASN A 56 19.28 -3.25 17.61
C ASN A 56 20.17 -4.49 17.82
N PRO A 57 19.76 -5.48 18.65
CA PRO A 57 20.59 -6.64 18.96
C PRO A 57 20.84 -7.57 17.77
N ALA A 58 20.07 -7.43 16.68
CA ALA A 58 20.30 -8.17 15.45
C ALA A 58 21.45 -7.58 14.63
N LEU A 59 21.62 -6.25 14.65
CA LEU A 59 22.72 -5.57 13.96
C LEU A 59 24.04 -5.72 14.72
N GLU A 60 24.01 -5.65 16.06
CA GLU A 60 25.19 -5.87 16.90
C GLU A 60 25.77 -7.28 16.69
N ARG A 61 24.92 -8.31 16.71
CA ARG A 61 25.35 -9.69 16.41
C ARG A 61 25.92 -9.85 15.00
N ALA A 62 25.33 -9.19 14.00
CA ALA A 62 25.84 -9.24 12.63
C ALA A 62 27.20 -8.53 12.48
N ALA A 63 27.45 -7.47 13.26
CA ALA A 63 28.74 -6.79 13.29
C ALA A 63 29.80 -7.66 13.99
N GLU A 64 29.46 -8.29 15.13
CA GLU A 64 30.33 -9.25 15.82
C GLU A 64 30.73 -10.42 14.90
N GLU A 65 29.77 -10.98 14.16
CA GLU A 65 30.02 -12.05 13.18
C GLU A 65 30.96 -11.61 12.05
N GLN A 66 30.86 -10.35 11.59
CA GLN A 66 31.76 -9.78 10.57
C GLN A 66 33.17 -9.59 11.11
N GLU A 67 33.31 -9.05 12.33
CA GLU A 67 34.61 -8.89 12.98
C GLU A 67 35.29 -10.26 13.19
N LEU A 68 34.54 -11.28 13.59
CA LEU A 68 35.07 -12.64 13.72
C LEU A 68 35.51 -13.23 12.37
N GLN A 69 34.83 -12.88 11.27
CA GLN A 69 35.18 -13.31 9.93
C GLN A 69 36.41 -12.60 9.37
N GLU A 70 36.63 -11.33 9.73
CA GLU A 70 37.80 -10.53 9.31
C GLU A 70 39.08 -10.88 10.09
N VAL A 71 38.95 -11.40 11.31
CA VAL A 71 40.07 -11.81 12.19
C VAL A 71 40.58 -13.23 11.86
N THR A 72 39.90 -13.98 10.99
CA THR A 72 40.34 -15.32 10.56
C THR A 72 41.05 -15.23 9.20
N PRO A 73 42.35 -15.57 9.08
CA PRO A 73 43.08 -15.54 7.80
C PRO A 73 42.65 -16.63 6.81
#